data_AF-A0A7W9AJW8-F1
#
_entry.id   AF-A0A7W9AJW8-F1
#
_cell.length_a   1.000
_cell.length_b   1.000
_cell.length_c   1.000
_cell.angle_alpha   90.00
_cell.angle_beta   90.00
_cell.angle_gamma   90.00
#
_symmetry.space_group_name_H-M   'P 1'
#
loop_
_entity.id
_entity.type
_entity.pdbx_description
1 polymer ?
#
loop_
_entity_poly.entity_id
_entity_poly.type
_entity_poly.pdbx_seq_one_letter_code
_entity_poly.pdbx_strand_id
1 'polypeptide(L)' 'MASKLSKPETAPDWSGPRISHPDFAAKLAARRAALNHPELPRNTGKRRTASKKALLKAIEKSGGTW' A
#
# COMPACT_ATOMS: atom_id res chain seq x y z
N MET A 1 -3.19 -22.39 -13.59
CA MET A 1 -3.28 -21.00 -14.10
C MET A 1 -1.99 -20.27 -13.75
N ALA A 2 -1.05 -20.16 -14.69
CA ALA A 2 0.20 -19.44 -14.45
C ALA A 2 -0.06 -17.93 -14.54
N SER A 3 0.21 -17.20 -13.47
CA SER A 3 0.20 -15.73 -13.45
C SER A 3 1.24 -15.21 -14.45
N LYS A 4 0.79 -14.47 -15.47
CA LYS A 4 1.69 -13.74 -16.37
C LYS A 4 2.19 -12.52 -15.59
N LEU A 5 3.39 -12.61 -15.02
CA LEU A 5 4.09 -11.40 -14.54
C LEU A 5 4.23 -10.46 -15.73
N SER A 6 3.51 -9.34 -15.70
CA SER A 6 3.73 -8.26 -16.65
C SER A 6 5.19 -7.81 -16.54
N LYS A 7 5.86 -7.63 -17.68
CA LYS A 7 7.18 -6.98 -17.72
C LYS A 7 7.09 -5.68 -16.91
N PRO A 8 8.09 -5.34 -16.08
CA PRO A 8 8.12 -4.01 -15.49
C PRO A 8 8.19 -3.04 -16.67
N GLU A 9 7.12 -2.28 -16.90
CA GLU A 9 7.24 -1.08 -17.71
C GLU A 9 8.34 -0.26 -17.06
N THR A 10 9.38 0.06 -17.84
CA THR A 10 10.35 1.07 -17.44
C THR A 10 9.54 2.33 -17.17
N ALA A 11 9.34 2.65 -15.89
CA ALA A 11 8.59 3.83 -15.52
C ALA A 11 9.25 5.02 -16.24
N PRO A 12 8.47 5.95 -16.82
CA PRO A 12 9.03 7.16 -17.41
C PRO A 12 9.95 7.81 -16.38
N ASP A 13 11.09 8.34 -16.84
CA ASP A 13 12.09 8.92 -15.94
C ASP A 13 11.45 10.07 -15.15
N TRP A 14 11.13 9.79 -13.88
CA TRP A 14 10.36 10.68 -13.03
C TRP A 14 11.22 11.90 -12.68
N SER A 15 10.93 13.06 -13.27
CA SER A 15 11.70 14.29 -13.05
C SER A 15 11.44 14.98 -11.70
N GLY A 16 10.50 14.48 -10.91
CA GLY A 16 10.15 15.06 -9.61
C GLY A 16 11.16 14.75 -8.49
N PRO A 17 10.98 15.35 -7.31
CA PRO A 17 11.85 15.13 -6.17
C PRO A 17 11.98 13.66 -5.81
N ARG A 18 13.22 13.20 -5.65
CA ARG A 18 13.55 11.85 -5.16
C ARG A 18 14.15 11.96 -3.77
N ILE A 19 13.81 11.01 -2.91
CA ILE A 19 14.42 10.85 -1.60
C ILE A 19 14.90 9.41 -1.48
N SER A 20 16.06 9.20 -0.87
CA SER A 20 16.52 7.86 -0.58
C SER A 20 15.61 7.21 0.48
N HIS A 21 15.42 5.90 0.39
CA HIS A 21 14.63 5.18 1.39
C HIS A 21 15.20 5.35 2.83
N PRO A 22 16.53 5.28 3.06
CA PRO A 22 17.11 5.57 4.37
C PRO A 22 16.80 6.98 4.89
N ASP A 23 16.93 8.01 4.05
CA ASP A 23 16.65 9.40 4.46
C ASP A 23 15.17 9.60 4.82
N PHE A 24 14.28 8.97 4.04
CA PHE A 24 12.86 8.99 4.33
C PHE A 24 12.56 8.31 5.68
N ALA A 25 13.15 7.15 5.95
CA ALA A 25 12.96 6.43 7.20
C ALA A 25 13.43 7.25 8.42
N ALA A 26 14.60 7.87 8.33
CA ALA A 26 15.14 8.74 9.39
C ALA A 26 14.21 9.93 9.68
N LYS A 27 13.76 10.63 8.63
CA LYS A 27 12.82 11.76 8.76
C LYS A 27 11.48 11.32 9.35
N LEU A 28 10.98 10.15 8.97
CA LEU A 28 9.73 9.60 9.51
C LEU A 28 9.88 9.28 11.01
N ALA A 29 10.98 8.66 11.42
CA ALA A 29 11.25 8.35 12.82
C ALA A 29 11.30 9.62 13.69
N ALA A 30 12.03 10.65 13.23
CA ALA A 30 12.11 11.93 13.92
C ALA A 30 10.73 12.58 14.09
N ARG A 31 9.88 12.56 13.05
CA ARG A 31 8.51 13.09 13.10
C ARG A 31 7.62 12.33 14.09
N ARG A 32 7.73 11.00 14.14
CA ARG A 32 6.96 10.21 15.10
C ARG A 32 7.37 10.52 16.53
N ALA A 33 8.67 10.63 16.80
CA ALA A 33 9.19 11.00 18.12
C ALA A 33 8.71 12.40 18.55
N ALA A 34 8.77 13.39 17.67
CA ALA A 34 8.28 14.75 17.93
C ALA A 34 6.78 14.81 18.26
N LEU A 35 6.00 13.82 17.82
CA LEU A 35 4.56 13.69 18.09
C LEU A 35 4.23 12.71 19.23
N ASN A 36 5.23 12.26 20.01
CA ASN A 36 5.09 11.26 21.07
C ASN A 36 4.58 9.89 20.57
N HIS A 37 5.05 9.47 19.40
CA HIS A 37 4.73 8.16 18.80
C HIS A 37 3.22 7.85 18.77
N PRO A 38 2.40 8.69 18.11
CA PRO A 38 0.97 8.48 18.10
C PRO A 38 0.63 7.14 17.42
N GLU A 39 -0.34 6.42 17.99
CA GLU A 39 -0.96 5.30 17.32
C GLU A 39 -1.80 5.85 16.15
N LEU A 40 -1.39 5.52 14.92
CA LEU A 40 -2.13 5.95 13.74
C LEU A 40 -3.32 5.02 13.55
N PRO A 41 -4.56 5.54 13.49
CA PRO A 41 -5.72 4.70 13.29
C PRO A 41 -5.60 3.98 11.95
N ARG A 42 -5.63 2.65 11.97
CA ARG A 42 -5.72 1.88 10.74
C ARG A 42 -7.09 2.12 10.12
N ASN A 43 -7.14 2.28 8.80
CA ASN A 43 -8.42 2.29 8.11
C ASN A 43 -9.17 1.00 8.45
N THR A 44 -10.37 1.14 9.01
CA THR A 44 -11.24 0.00 9.40
C THR A 44 -11.62 -0.89 8.21
N GLY A 45 -11.34 -0.44 6.99
CA GLY A 45 -11.60 -1.18 5.76
C GLY A 45 -13.10 -1.31 5.48
N LYS A 46 -13.96 -0.54 6.16
CA LYS A 46 -15.43 -0.59 6.04
C LYS A 46 -15.96 0.19 4.82
N ARG A 47 -15.24 1.21 4.36
CA ARG A 47 -15.59 2.02 3.17
C ARG A 47 -15.03 1.41 1.88
N ARG A 48 -15.39 0.15 1.59
CA ARG A 48 -15.01 -0.54 0.34
C ARG A 48 -15.89 -0.07 -0.81
N THR A 49 -15.28 0.22 -1.97
CA THR A 49 -16.01 0.43 -3.23
C THR A 49 -16.75 -0.85 -3.64
N ALA A 50 -17.73 -0.72 -4.53
CA ALA A 50 -18.49 -1.86 -5.05
C ALA A 50 -17.57 -2.91 -5.72
N SER A 51 -16.61 -2.44 -6.53
CA SER A 51 -15.60 -3.31 -7.17
C SER A 51 -14.79 -4.11 -6.15
N LYS A 52 -14.34 -3.47 -5.06
CA LYS A 52 -13.58 -4.17 -4.01
C LYS A 52 -14.41 -5.19 -3.26
N LYS A 53 -15.70 -4.92 -2.99
CA LYS A 53 -16.60 -5.91 -2.37
C LYS A 53 -16.81 -7.12 -3.27
N ALA A 54 -17.02 -6.91 -4.58
CA ALA A 54 -17.21 -7.98 -5.55
C ALA A 54 -15.96 -8.88 -5.64
N LEU A 55 -14.77 -8.28 -5.68
CA LEU A 55 -13.50 -9.02 -5.67
C LEU A 55 -13.36 -9.89 -4.41
N LEU A 56 -13.60 -9.33 -3.23
CA LEU A 56 -13.44 -10.07 -1.98
C LEU A 56 -14.44 -11.23 -1.87
N LYS A 57 -15.68 -11.04 -2.35
CA LYS A 57 -16.67 -12.12 -2.43
C LYS A 57 -16.23 -13.25 -3.38
N ALA A 58 -15.57 -12.91 -4.50
CA ALA A 58 -15.03 -13.90 -5.42
C ALA A 58 -13.88 -14.71 -4.79
N ILE A 59 -13.00 -14.03 -4.04
CA ILE A 59 -11.90 -14.67 -3.30
C ILE A 59 -12.45 -15.63 -2.25
N GLU A 60 -13.44 -15.20 -1.46
CA GLU A 60 -14.11 -16.04 -0.47
C GLU A 60 -14.79 -17.26 -1.11
N LYS A 61 -15.49 -17.07 -2.24
CA LYS A 61 -16.08 -18.17 -3.01
C LYS A 61 -15.05 -19.17 -3.53
N SER A 62 -13.82 -18.73 -3.80
CA SER A 62 -12.70 -19.61 -4.16
C SER A 62 -11.96 -20.23 -2.97
N GLY A 63 -12.42 -20.01 -1.74
CA GLY A 63 -11.83 -20.55 -0.51
C GLY A 63 -10.63 -19.74 0.03
N GLY A 64 -10.40 -18.53 -0.47
CA GLY A 64 -9.34 -17.65 0.01
C GLY A 64 -9.79 -16.76 1.17
N THR A 65 -8.85 -16.31 2.00
CA THR A 65 -9.07 -15.32 3.07
C THR A 65 -8.28 -14.04 2.79
N TRP A 66 -8.90 -12.88 3.06
CA TRP A 66 -8.33 -11.55 2.84
C TRP A 66 -8.66 -10.58 3.97
#